data_AF-A0A815ZRZ2-F1
#
_entry.id   AF-A0A815ZRZ2-F1
#
_cell.length_a   1.000
_cell.length_b   1.000
_cell.length_c   1.000
_cell.angle_alpha   90.00
_cell.angle_beta   90.00
_cell.angle_gamma   90.00
#
_symmetry.space_group_name_H-M   'P 1'
#
loop_
_entity.id
_entity.type
_entity.pdbx_description
1 polymer ?
#
loop_
_entity_poly.entity_id
_entity_poly.type
_entity_poly.pdbx_seq_one_letter_code
_entity_poly.pdbx_strand_id
1 'polypeptide(L)'
;MLSQKEYDDTLWKYNNIPKSITGQPRRNIRQAYRKKLMEHYYASNYPPFEPSPYELIFINYRTTEETLIQLIRIINSSTLFIIDTESVGVYKRPNKPALIQIQITTRDLNSYILLIEVHHLPRSHVSTFLLIQQLFELLFQAKNIIYVWGEIDELTKFTEFNLFTYDQIYLSHNINLQGEFKLYWKEHHPHISTSSTNNKKCICEACIGIQENNPWSIQDATGYELHKWLDKRHTRSPFDIGLDPKLIKLNSSELQYRQLITSYAANDCDAMYQLLISMNMINQQSSQSLTIEEKINNDLELMLHDDNEHEQELFEEQQATITSSTTTKAPNYELQILSFNNSEPVESSTHPDEYMSDNNNEPQLIQTPPVEPNLINTESQQRTRQLTKEEKHKIHNRACTLKQRKRYYQHEIKCRNIDKRFTIRNIKDILRQHRISFTAINFSTSSTTHERTLRIRIKDTSKLETYEVQIKTLFTSEHYQQIKYKVHHHAGRHCRENNYYRRRASNKS
;
A
#
# COMPACT_ATOMS: atom_id res chain seq x y z
N MET A 1 -14.74 -0.61 24.96
CA MET A 1 -15.10 0.80 25.17
C MET A 1 -14.46 1.28 26.47
N LEU A 2 -14.01 2.53 26.57
CA LEU A 2 -13.54 3.09 27.84
C LEU A 2 -14.73 3.26 28.80
N SER A 3 -14.54 2.97 30.08
CA SER A 3 -15.45 3.45 31.14
C SER A 3 -15.39 4.98 31.25
N GLN A 4 -16.41 5.60 31.85
CA GLN A 4 -16.45 7.06 32.03
C GLN A 4 -15.19 7.58 32.74
N LYS A 5 -14.75 6.89 33.80
CA LYS A 5 -13.54 7.23 34.54
C LYS A 5 -12.27 7.15 33.67
N GLU A 6 -12.15 6.11 32.85
CA GLU A 6 -11.02 5.97 31.93
C GLU A 6 -11.05 7.01 30.79
N TYR A 7 -12.23 7.37 30.32
CA TYR A 7 -12.42 8.44 29.34
C TYR A 7 -11.95 9.78 29.91
N ASP A 8 -12.43 10.15 31.10
CA ASP A 8 -12.08 11.41 31.75
C ASP A 8 -10.57 11.50 32.06
N ASP A 9 -9.97 10.42 32.55
CA ASP A 9 -8.52 10.31 32.75
C ASP A 9 -7.73 10.45 31.44
N THR A 10 -8.18 9.77 30.38
CA THR A 10 -7.53 9.84 29.06
C THR A 10 -7.63 11.25 28.47
N LEU A 11 -8.79 11.90 28.60
CA LEU A 11 -9.04 13.27 28.15
C LEU A 11 -8.18 14.27 28.93
N TRP A 12 -8.11 14.11 30.26
CA TRP A 12 -7.25 14.93 31.10
C TRP A 12 -5.77 14.76 30.71
N LYS A 13 -5.29 13.53 30.52
CA LYS A 13 -3.91 13.23 30.07
C LYS A 13 -3.61 13.82 28.69
N TYR A 14 -4.57 13.79 27.77
CA TYR A 14 -4.44 14.40 26.45
C TYR A 14 -4.25 15.92 26.53
N ASN A 15 -5.05 16.59 27.35
CA ASN A 15 -5.01 18.05 27.51
C ASN A 15 -3.79 18.52 28.33
N ASN A 16 -3.29 17.69 29.24
CA ASN A 16 -2.22 18.04 30.18
C ASN A 16 -0.85 17.42 29.84
N ILE A 17 -0.59 17.05 28.57
CA ILE A 17 0.72 16.50 28.18
C ILE A 17 1.83 17.54 28.51
N PRO A 18 2.84 17.17 29.32
CA PRO A 18 3.83 18.12 29.81
C PRO A 18 4.53 18.88 28.69
N LYS A 19 4.60 20.21 28.82
CA LYS A 19 5.30 21.08 27.86
C LYS A 19 6.82 20.80 27.82
N SER A 20 7.36 20.19 28.89
CA SER A 20 8.76 19.76 29.00
C SER A 20 9.14 18.65 28.01
N ILE A 21 8.17 17.82 27.61
CA ILE A 21 8.37 16.85 26.53
C ILE A 21 8.28 17.63 25.21
N THR A 22 9.37 17.69 24.44
CA THR A 22 9.40 18.43 23.17
C THR A 22 9.68 17.49 22.01
N GLY A 23 9.28 17.90 20.80
CA GLY A 23 9.52 17.14 19.58
C GLY A 23 8.68 15.86 19.44
N GLN A 24 9.31 14.80 18.96
CA GLN A 24 8.67 13.56 18.53
C GLN A 24 8.00 12.75 19.67
N PRO A 25 8.58 12.64 20.88
CA PRO A 25 7.94 11.92 21.99
C PRO A 25 6.58 12.52 22.38
N ARG A 26 6.49 13.87 22.43
CA ARG A 26 5.23 14.56 22.73
C ARG A 26 4.18 14.31 21.65
N ARG A 27 4.58 14.32 20.37
CA ARG A 27 3.68 14.01 19.25
C ARG A 27 3.13 12.59 19.36
N ASN A 28 3.99 11.61 19.67
CA ASN A 28 3.59 10.20 19.79
C ASN A 28 2.61 9.97 20.95
N ILE A 29 2.86 10.54 22.12
CA ILE A 29 1.96 10.46 23.29
C ILE A 29 0.62 11.11 22.96
N ARG A 30 0.65 12.31 22.36
CA ARG A 30 -0.57 13.02 21.97
C ARG A 30 -1.39 12.24 20.95
N GLN A 31 -0.74 11.62 19.96
CA GLN A 31 -1.39 10.78 18.97
C GLN A 31 -1.99 9.52 19.60
N ALA A 32 -1.31 8.89 20.57
CA ALA A 32 -1.82 7.72 21.26
C ALA A 32 -3.10 8.03 22.06
N TYR A 33 -3.12 9.11 22.84
CA TYR A 33 -4.33 9.52 23.56
C TYR A 33 -5.45 9.96 22.62
N ARG A 34 -5.13 10.73 21.57
CA ARG A 34 -6.11 11.10 20.54
C ARG A 34 -6.76 9.86 19.93
N LYS A 35 -5.96 8.85 19.58
CA LYS A 35 -6.48 7.59 19.02
C LYS A 35 -7.44 6.91 19.99
N LYS A 36 -7.07 6.77 21.28
CA LYS A 36 -7.96 6.18 22.29
C LYS A 36 -9.30 6.92 22.43
N LEU A 37 -9.27 8.26 22.41
CA LEU A 37 -10.48 9.07 22.48
C LEU A 37 -11.34 8.91 21.21
N MET A 38 -10.71 8.85 20.03
CA MET A 38 -11.43 8.58 18.77
C MET A 38 -12.06 7.18 18.76
N GLU A 39 -11.35 6.14 19.21
CA GLU A 39 -11.94 4.79 19.34
C GLU A 39 -13.15 4.78 20.26
N HIS A 40 -13.07 5.48 21.40
CA HIS A 40 -14.22 5.60 22.30
C HIS A 40 -15.38 6.33 21.63
N TYR A 41 -15.11 7.45 20.95
CA TYR A 41 -16.13 8.17 20.19
C TYR A 41 -16.82 7.27 19.15
N TYR A 42 -16.07 6.56 18.31
CA TYR A 42 -16.67 5.69 17.29
C TYR A 42 -17.47 4.55 17.92
N ALA A 43 -16.92 3.87 18.92
CA ALA A 43 -17.60 2.79 19.62
C ALA A 43 -18.90 3.21 20.31
N SER A 44 -19.02 4.49 20.69
CA SER A 44 -20.22 5.03 21.35
C SER A 44 -21.26 5.59 20.36
N ASN A 45 -20.86 5.94 19.14
CA ASN A 45 -21.76 6.60 18.17
C ASN A 45 -22.17 5.69 17.01
N TYR A 46 -21.44 4.60 16.76
CA TYR A 46 -21.71 3.71 15.63
C TYR A 46 -21.75 2.25 16.08
N PRO A 47 -22.60 1.41 15.49
CA PRO A 47 -22.56 -0.03 15.69
C PRO A 47 -21.21 -0.61 15.23
N PRO A 48 -20.76 -1.75 15.79
CA PRO A 48 -19.55 -2.43 15.32
C PRO A 48 -19.58 -2.69 13.82
N PHE A 49 -18.42 -2.63 13.17
CA PHE A 49 -18.28 -3.02 11.77
C PHE A 49 -18.62 -4.50 11.58
N GLU A 50 -19.60 -4.76 10.73
CA GLU A 50 -19.99 -6.10 10.30
C GLU A 50 -19.34 -6.40 8.94
N PRO A 51 -18.45 -7.40 8.88
CA PRO A 51 -17.79 -7.77 7.64
C PRO A 51 -18.74 -8.43 6.64
N SER A 52 -18.47 -8.24 5.36
CA SER A 52 -19.09 -8.99 4.28
C SER A 52 -18.67 -10.47 4.36
N PRO A 53 -19.46 -11.42 3.82
CA PRO A 53 -19.02 -12.81 3.71
C PRO A 53 -17.73 -12.92 2.89
N TYR A 54 -16.70 -13.55 3.44
CA TYR A 54 -15.44 -13.83 2.75
C TYR A 54 -14.81 -15.15 3.22
N GLU A 55 -13.98 -15.74 2.37
CA GLU A 55 -13.07 -16.82 2.75
C GLU A 55 -11.70 -16.24 3.14
N LEU A 56 -11.23 -16.57 4.34
CA LEU A 56 -9.94 -16.10 4.85
C LEU A 56 -8.85 -17.13 4.61
N ILE A 57 -7.76 -16.72 3.94
CA ILE A 57 -6.65 -17.61 3.61
C ILE A 57 -5.33 -17.00 4.08
N PHE A 58 -4.56 -17.76 4.84
CA PHE A 58 -3.22 -17.37 5.27
C PHE A 58 -2.16 -17.86 4.28
N ILE A 59 -1.23 -16.97 3.93
CA ILE A 59 -0.09 -17.27 3.05
C ILE A 59 1.21 -17.19 3.83
N ASN A 60 1.80 -18.35 4.09
CA ASN A 60 3.00 -18.55 4.88
C ASN A 60 3.70 -19.88 4.50
N TYR A 61 4.69 -20.34 5.27
CA TYR A 61 5.47 -21.55 4.99
C TYR A 61 4.69 -22.87 5.17
N ARG A 62 3.49 -22.83 5.74
CA ARG A 62 2.56 -23.97 5.87
C ARG A 62 1.56 -24.03 4.72
N THR A 63 1.43 -22.98 3.90
CA THR A 63 0.52 -22.98 2.76
C THR A 63 0.96 -24.04 1.73
N THR A 64 0.02 -24.87 1.29
CA THR A 64 0.29 -25.97 0.36
C THR A 64 0.36 -25.48 -1.08
N GLU A 65 1.04 -26.23 -1.95
CA GLU A 65 1.05 -25.94 -3.40
C GLU A 65 -0.35 -25.97 -3.98
N GLU A 66 -1.20 -26.89 -3.54
CA GLU A 66 -2.59 -27.01 -4.00
C GLU A 66 -3.39 -25.73 -3.74
N THR A 67 -3.34 -25.19 -2.51
CA THR A 67 -3.99 -23.92 -2.18
C THR A 67 -3.44 -22.78 -3.03
N LEU A 68 -2.12 -22.70 -3.25
CA LEU A 68 -1.51 -21.66 -4.08
C LEU A 68 -1.92 -21.77 -5.56
N ILE A 69 -2.01 -22.99 -6.11
CA ILE A 69 -2.48 -23.24 -7.48
C ILE A 69 -3.95 -22.82 -7.62
N GLN A 70 -4.79 -23.10 -6.63
CA GLN A 70 -6.18 -22.65 -6.61
C GLN A 70 -6.26 -21.12 -6.59
N LEU A 71 -5.48 -20.46 -5.73
CA LEU A 71 -5.43 -19.00 -5.66
C LEU A 71 -4.94 -18.35 -6.96
N ILE A 72 -3.95 -18.95 -7.62
CA ILE A 72 -3.48 -18.51 -8.94
C ILE A 72 -4.62 -18.54 -9.96
N ARG A 73 -5.45 -19.59 -9.96
CA ARG A 73 -6.63 -19.67 -10.83
C ARG A 73 -7.66 -18.57 -10.53
N ILE A 74 -7.94 -18.34 -9.24
CA ILE A 74 -8.85 -17.29 -8.76
C ILE A 74 -8.35 -15.90 -9.18
N ILE A 75 -7.06 -15.61 -9.00
CA ILE A 75 -6.47 -14.32 -9.37
C ILE A 75 -6.46 -14.14 -10.87
N ASN A 76 -6.20 -15.19 -11.65
CA ASN A 76 -6.18 -15.09 -13.10
C ASN A 76 -7.57 -14.82 -13.71
N SER A 77 -8.65 -15.24 -13.04
CA SER A 77 -10.03 -14.95 -13.44
C SER A 77 -10.61 -13.65 -12.85
N SER A 78 -9.87 -12.98 -11.96
CA SER A 78 -10.27 -11.75 -11.30
C SER A 78 -9.54 -10.54 -11.89
N THR A 79 -10.15 -9.36 -11.81
CA THR A 79 -9.57 -8.11 -12.30
C THR A 79 -9.55 -7.00 -11.25
N LEU A 80 -10.27 -7.16 -10.14
CA LEU A 80 -10.39 -6.17 -9.08
C LEU A 80 -9.74 -6.70 -7.80
N PHE A 81 -8.81 -5.92 -7.27
CA PHE A 81 -8.06 -6.23 -6.07
C PHE A 81 -8.05 -5.04 -5.13
N ILE A 82 -8.10 -5.31 -3.84
CA ILE A 82 -7.87 -4.30 -2.80
C ILE A 82 -6.65 -4.74 -2.02
N ILE A 83 -5.72 -3.84 -1.78
CA ILE A 83 -4.51 -4.12 -1.02
C ILE A 83 -4.36 -3.15 0.14
N ASP A 84 -4.03 -3.70 1.30
CA ASP A 84 -3.53 -2.95 2.45
C ASP A 84 -2.24 -3.59 2.98
N THR A 85 -1.53 -2.85 3.83
CA THR A 85 -0.33 -3.36 4.48
C THR A 85 -0.23 -2.93 5.93
N GLU A 86 0.33 -3.81 6.76
CA GLU A 86 0.67 -3.49 8.14
C GLU A 86 2.18 -3.58 8.37
N SER A 87 2.68 -2.62 9.17
CA SER A 87 4.09 -2.51 9.54
C SER A 87 4.25 -2.39 11.05
N VAL A 88 5.23 -3.09 11.62
CA VAL A 88 5.49 -3.09 13.06
C VAL A 88 6.54 -2.05 13.41
N GLY A 89 6.29 -1.31 14.50
CA GLY A 89 7.29 -0.40 15.07
C GLY A 89 8.28 -1.15 15.94
N VAL A 90 9.50 -1.40 15.43
CA VAL A 90 10.59 -2.02 16.21
C VAL A 90 11.57 -0.95 16.69
N TYR A 91 12.11 -1.11 17.90
CA TYR A 91 13.16 -0.22 18.42
C TYR A 91 14.32 -0.10 17.40
N LYS A 92 14.62 1.14 16.96
CA LYS A 92 15.58 1.50 15.91
C LYS A 92 15.21 1.15 14.45
N ARG A 93 14.13 0.40 14.20
CA ARG A 93 13.59 0.13 12.86
C ARG A 93 12.08 0.44 12.84
N PRO A 94 11.70 1.72 12.77
CA PRO A 94 10.30 2.07 12.60
C PRO A 94 9.79 1.54 11.25
N ASN A 95 8.55 1.06 11.23
CA ASN A 95 7.84 0.59 10.04
C ASN A 95 8.50 -0.64 9.37
N LYS A 96 8.83 -1.66 10.17
CA LYS A 96 9.24 -2.98 9.66
C LYS A 96 8.03 -3.62 8.96
N PRO A 97 8.09 -3.95 7.66
CA PRO A 97 6.96 -4.58 6.95
C PRO A 97 6.61 -5.92 7.60
N ALA A 98 5.32 -6.23 7.76
CA ALA A 98 4.92 -7.44 8.50
C ALA A 98 3.77 -8.23 7.88
N LEU A 99 2.80 -7.55 7.27
CA LEU A 99 1.64 -8.19 6.67
C LEU A 99 1.24 -7.45 5.39
N ILE A 100 0.87 -8.20 4.36
CA ILE A 100 0.12 -7.68 3.21
C ILE A 100 -1.27 -8.30 3.29
N GLN A 101 -2.31 -7.48 3.18
CA GLN A 101 -3.69 -7.93 3.09
C GLN A 101 -4.16 -7.73 1.66
N ILE A 102 -4.79 -8.74 1.07
CA ILE A 102 -5.32 -8.67 -0.29
C ILE A 102 -6.75 -9.18 -0.28
N GLN A 103 -7.70 -8.36 -0.70
CA GLN A 103 -9.04 -8.83 -0.98
C GLN A 103 -9.24 -9.01 -2.48
N ILE A 104 -9.76 -10.17 -2.85
CA ILE A 104 -10.06 -10.57 -4.23
C ILE A 104 -11.57 -10.71 -4.34
N THR A 105 -12.17 -9.97 -5.27
CA THR A 105 -13.59 -10.11 -5.59
C THR A 105 -13.73 -10.83 -6.93
N THR A 106 -14.40 -11.98 -6.90
CA THR A 106 -14.67 -12.76 -8.11
C THR A 106 -15.96 -12.33 -8.79
N ARG A 107 -16.15 -12.76 -10.05
CA ARG A 107 -17.38 -12.49 -10.82
C ARG A 107 -18.64 -13.04 -10.16
N ASP A 108 -18.51 -14.17 -9.46
CA ASP A 108 -19.61 -14.82 -8.74
C ASP A 108 -19.88 -14.17 -7.37
N LEU A 109 -19.30 -12.99 -7.12
CA LEU A 109 -19.39 -12.23 -5.87
C LEU A 109 -18.81 -12.95 -4.65
N ASN A 110 -18.06 -14.04 -4.85
CA ASN A 110 -17.24 -14.61 -3.79
C ASN A 110 -16.06 -13.68 -3.49
N SER A 111 -15.84 -13.41 -2.21
CA SER A 111 -14.76 -12.58 -1.70
C SER A 111 -13.74 -13.44 -0.97
N TYR A 112 -12.47 -13.25 -1.29
CA TYR A 112 -11.35 -13.91 -0.60
C TYR A 112 -10.49 -12.85 0.04
N ILE A 113 -10.11 -13.04 1.31
CA ILE A 113 -9.11 -12.21 1.98
C ILE A 113 -7.86 -13.05 2.21
N LEU A 114 -6.78 -12.64 1.58
CA LEU A 114 -5.47 -13.23 1.76
C LEU A 114 -4.67 -12.42 2.77
N LEU A 115 -4.13 -13.09 3.78
CA LEU A 115 -3.19 -12.51 4.75
C LEU A 115 -1.80 -13.09 4.50
N ILE A 116 -0.92 -12.30 3.87
CA ILE A 116 0.44 -12.71 3.51
C ILE A 116 1.40 -12.31 4.64
N GLU A 117 1.85 -13.31 5.39
CA GLU A 117 2.68 -13.15 6.58
C GLU A 117 4.16 -13.15 6.19
N VAL A 118 4.70 -11.99 5.79
CA VAL A 118 5.98 -11.92 5.07
C VAL A 118 7.20 -12.44 5.85
N HIS A 119 7.13 -12.47 7.19
CA HIS A 119 8.17 -13.06 8.04
C HIS A 119 8.08 -14.58 8.19
N HIS A 120 6.97 -15.17 7.77
CA HIS A 120 6.70 -16.60 7.84
C HIS A 120 6.61 -17.19 6.44
N LEU A 121 7.20 -16.57 5.42
CA LEU A 121 7.22 -17.11 4.06
C LEU A 121 8.16 -18.33 3.95
N PRO A 122 7.89 -19.24 2.99
CA PRO A 122 8.83 -20.29 2.63
C PRO A 122 10.16 -19.71 2.10
N ARG A 123 11.22 -20.53 2.06
CA ARG A 123 12.51 -20.12 1.51
C ARG A 123 12.39 -19.88 0.00
N SER A 124 13.18 -18.94 -0.52
CA SER A 124 13.08 -18.47 -1.91
C SER A 124 13.26 -19.52 -3.01
N HIS A 125 13.91 -20.64 -2.71
CA HIS A 125 14.13 -21.74 -3.67
C HIS A 125 13.06 -22.84 -3.58
N VAL A 126 12.10 -22.73 -2.68
CA VAL A 126 11.02 -23.71 -2.52
C VAL A 126 9.90 -23.39 -3.51
N SER A 127 9.31 -24.43 -4.11
CA SER A 127 8.20 -24.34 -5.07
C SER A 127 7.06 -23.45 -4.60
N THR A 128 6.64 -23.58 -3.33
CA THR A 128 5.59 -22.74 -2.74
C THR A 128 5.96 -21.25 -2.75
N PHE A 129 7.23 -20.89 -2.55
CA PHE A 129 7.65 -19.50 -2.67
C PHE A 129 7.53 -18.99 -4.11
N LEU A 130 7.95 -19.80 -5.09
CA LEU A 130 7.84 -19.46 -6.52
C LEU A 130 6.37 -19.28 -6.93
N LEU A 131 5.45 -20.09 -6.41
CA LEU A 131 4.02 -19.93 -6.62
C LEU A 131 3.47 -18.64 -5.99
N ILE A 132 3.96 -18.26 -4.80
CA ILE A 132 3.60 -16.97 -4.18
C ILE A 132 4.14 -15.80 -5.03
N GLN A 133 5.35 -15.90 -5.58
CA GLN A 133 5.86 -14.88 -6.52
C GLN A 133 5.00 -14.80 -7.77
N GLN A 134 4.64 -15.94 -8.38
CA GLN A 134 3.75 -16.00 -9.53
C GLN A 134 2.38 -15.38 -9.23
N LEU A 135 1.85 -15.58 -8.02
CA LEU A 135 0.63 -14.94 -7.55
C LEU A 135 0.70 -13.41 -7.65
N PHE A 136 1.79 -12.81 -7.15
CA PHE A 136 2.00 -11.36 -7.25
C PHE A 136 2.29 -10.90 -8.68
N GLU A 137 2.99 -11.69 -9.49
CA GLU A 137 3.19 -11.40 -10.91
C GLU A 137 1.86 -11.28 -11.66
N LEU A 138 0.93 -12.20 -11.40
CA LEU A 138 -0.42 -12.17 -11.96
C LEU A 138 -1.23 -10.98 -11.42
N LEU A 139 -1.14 -10.71 -10.11
CA LEU A 139 -1.87 -9.62 -9.48
C LEU A 139 -1.47 -8.24 -10.03
N PHE A 140 -0.18 -7.98 -10.25
CA PHE A 140 0.32 -6.70 -10.74
C PHE A 140 0.28 -6.54 -12.28
N GLN A 141 -0.45 -7.40 -12.99
CA GLN A 141 -0.66 -7.22 -14.43
C GLN A 141 -1.43 -5.93 -14.72
N ALA A 142 -1.10 -5.27 -15.84
CA ALA A 142 -1.69 -3.97 -16.21
C ALA A 142 -3.21 -4.02 -16.44
N LYS A 143 -3.77 -5.20 -16.71
CA LYS A 143 -5.22 -5.43 -16.87
C LYS A 143 -5.99 -5.36 -15.55
N ASN A 144 -5.29 -5.50 -14.41
CA ASN A 144 -5.90 -5.55 -13.09
C ASN A 144 -5.97 -4.15 -12.48
N ILE A 145 -7.03 -3.91 -11.73
CA ILE A 145 -7.27 -2.68 -10.99
C ILE A 145 -7.00 -2.94 -9.52
N ILE A 146 -6.06 -2.19 -8.95
CA ILE A 146 -5.65 -2.33 -7.56
C ILE A 146 -6.08 -1.09 -6.78
N TYR A 147 -7.02 -1.27 -5.87
CA TYR A 147 -7.44 -0.24 -4.93
C TYR A 147 -6.58 -0.28 -3.67
N VAL A 148 -6.13 0.88 -3.24
CA VAL A 148 -5.35 1.05 -2.00
C VAL A 148 -5.87 2.25 -1.21
N TRP A 149 -5.89 2.17 0.12
CA TRP A 149 -6.21 3.33 0.95
C TRP A 149 -4.97 4.21 1.16
N GLY A 150 -4.77 5.17 0.26
CA GLY A 150 -3.60 6.06 0.26
C GLY A 150 -2.66 5.76 -0.89
N GLU A 151 -1.36 5.83 -0.64
CA GLU A 151 -0.35 5.71 -1.71
C GLU A 151 0.15 4.26 -1.84
N ILE A 152 0.16 3.73 -3.06
CA ILE A 152 0.68 2.37 -3.34
C ILE A 152 2.17 2.21 -2.99
N ASP A 153 2.90 3.33 -2.86
CA ASP A 153 4.31 3.39 -2.45
C ASP A 153 4.57 2.69 -1.11
N GLU A 154 3.55 2.44 -0.28
CA GLU A 154 3.70 1.67 0.96
C GLU A 154 4.18 0.22 0.70
N LEU A 155 3.79 -0.39 -0.41
CA LEU A 155 4.24 -1.73 -0.83
C LEU A 155 5.73 -1.77 -1.17
N THR A 156 6.36 -0.63 -1.49
CA THR A 156 7.79 -0.61 -1.84
C THR A 156 8.67 -1.15 -0.72
N LYS A 157 8.24 -1.03 0.55
CA LYS A 157 8.95 -1.54 1.71
C LYS A 157 9.01 -3.08 1.71
N PHE A 158 8.07 -3.74 1.06
CA PHE A 158 7.96 -5.20 0.96
C PHE A 158 8.77 -5.81 -0.19
N THR A 159 9.38 -4.98 -1.06
CA THR A 159 10.25 -5.47 -2.15
C THR A 159 11.48 -6.23 -1.63
N GLU A 160 11.88 -6.03 -0.37
CA GLU A 160 12.97 -6.77 0.26
C GLU A 160 12.70 -8.28 0.39
N PHE A 161 11.43 -8.70 0.37
CA PHE A 161 11.04 -10.11 0.42
C PHE A 161 11.08 -10.79 -0.96
N ASN A 162 11.42 -10.07 -2.03
CA ASN A 162 11.45 -10.56 -3.41
C ASN A 162 10.12 -11.15 -3.91
N LEU A 163 8.99 -10.77 -3.32
CA LEU A 163 7.65 -11.18 -3.78
C LEU A 163 7.27 -10.52 -5.12
N PHE A 164 7.74 -9.29 -5.30
CA PHE A 164 7.52 -8.44 -6.46
C PHE A 164 8.58 -7.34 -6.50
N THR A 165 8.66 -6.63 -7.62
CA THR A 165 9.63 -5.58 -7.92
C THR A 165 9.00 -4.19 -7.86
N TYR A 166 9.84 -3.15 -7.78
CA TYR A 166 9.39 -1.77 -7.91
C TYR A 166 8.65 -1.53 -9.22
N ASP A 167 9.14 -2.09 -10.32
CA ASP A 167 8.53 -1.89 -11.64
C ASP A 167 7.13 -2.49 -11.70
N GLN A 168 6.89 -3.66 -11.10
CA GLN A 168 5.55 -4.24 -10.99
C GLN A 168 4.58 -3.33 -10.23
N ILE A 169 5.02 -2.72 -9.12
CA ILE A 169 4.19 -1.77 -8.36
C ILE A 169 3.86 -0.55 -9.23
N TYR A 170 4.85 0.09 -9.85
CA TYR A 170 4.66 1.36 -10.57
C TYR A 170 3.99 1.20 -11.94
N LEU A 171 4.06 0.02 -12.56
CA LEU A 171 3.41 -0.27 -13.84
C LEU A 171 1.98 -0.80 -13.66
N SER A 172 1.59 -1.18 -12.44
CA SER A 172 0.23 -1.61 -12.14
C SER A 172 -0.77 -0.44 -12.23
N HIS A 173 -1.98 -0.73 -12.68
CA HIS A 173 -3.07 0.23 -12.64
C HIS A 173 -3.64 0.28 -11.22
N ASN A 174 -3.28 1.32 -10.48
CA ASN A 174 -3.66 1.49 -9.08
C ASN A 174 -4.51 2.75 -8.87
N ILE A 175 -5.51 2.64 -7.99
CA ILE A 175 -6.43 3.70 -7.63
C ILE A 175 -6.27 4.00 -6.14
N ASN A 176 -5.97 5.26 -5.83
CA ASN A 176 -5.94 5.75 -4.45
C ASN A 176 -7.38 5.99 -3.98
N LEU A 177 -7.96 5.00 -3.28
CA LEU A 177 -9.34 5.01 -2.81
C LEU A 177 -9.62 6.14 -1.81
N GLN A 178 -8.62 6.57 -1.04
CA GLN A 178 -8.74 7.72 -0.13
C GLN A 178 -8.97 9.02 -0.92
N GLY A 179 -8.34 9.15 -2.09
CA GLY A 179 -8.54 10.27 -3.01
C GLY A 179 -9.94 10.26 -3.63
N GLU A 180 -10.36 9.10 -4.15
CA GLU A 180 -11.69 8.91 -4.74
C GLU A 180 -12.80 9.15 -3.72
N PHE A 181 -12.69 8.60 -2.51
CA PHE A 181 -13.64 8.83 -1.43
C PHE A 181 -13.76 10.32 -1.08
N LYS A 182 -12.64 11.06 -1.06
CA LYS A 182 -12.66 12.51 -0.79
C LYS A 182 -13.42 13.29 -1.87
N LEU A 183 -13.35 12.86 -3.14
CA LEU A 183 -14.11 13.47 -4.23
C LEU A 183 -15.59 13.13 -4.11
N TYR A 184 -15.91 11.84 -3.98
CA TYR A 184 -17.26 11.34 -3.77
C TYR A 184 -17.96 12.04 -2.60
N TRP A 185 -17.29 12.15 -1.45
CA TRP A 185 -17.84 12.76 -0.25
C TRP A 185 -18.18 14.24 -0.47
N LYS A 186 -17.31 15.00 -1.15
CA LYS A 186 -17.55 16.42 -1.46
C LYS A 186 -18.74 16.64 -2.39
N GLU A 187 -18.97 15.72 -3.32
CA GLU A 187 -20.07 15.79 -4.27
C GLU A 187 -21.41 15.49 -3.60
N HIS A 188 -21.46 14.47 -2.74
CA HIS A 188 -22.70 13.98 -2.12
C HIS A 188 -23.06 14.69 -0.81
N HIS A 189 -22.10 15.34 -0.16
CA HIS A 189 -22.29 16.06 1.10
C HIS A 189 -21.88 17.54 0.96
N PRO A 190 -22.59 18.32 0.13
CA PRO A 190 -22.20 19.70 -0.17
C PRO A 190 -22.25 20.57 1.09
N HIS A 191 -21.21 21.39 1.27
CA HIS A 191 -21.16 22.37 2.33
C HIS A 191 -22.28 23.42 2.18
N ILE A 192 -23.22 23.45 3.12
CA ILE A 192 -24.13 24.59 3.24
C ILE A 192 -23.38 25.68 4.02
N SER A 193 -22.61 26.51 3.30
CA SER A 193 -21.96 27.68 3.90
C SER A 193 -23.02 28.73 4.22
N THR A 194 -23.58 28.70 5.42
CA THR A 194 -24.35 29.83 5.93
C THR A 194 -23.39 30.95 6.29
N SER A 195 -23.25 31.91 5.36
CA SER A 195 -22.75 33.28 5.54
C SER A 195 -21.30 33.46 6.02
N SER A 196 -20.49 33.95 5.08
CA SER A 196 -19.58 35.11 5.22
C SER A 196 -19.12 35.45 6.64
N THR A 197 -17.99 34.90 7.08
CA THR A 197 -16.98 35.64 7.87
C THR A 197 -15.71 34.79 7.94
N ASN A 198 -14.68 35.24 7.22
CA ASN A 198 -13.26 34.93 7.33
C ASN A 198 -12.86 33.71 8.19
N ASN A 199 -12.37 32.65 7.53
CA ASN A 199 -11.47 31.62 8.08
C ASN A 199 -11.94 30.79 9.29
N LYS A 200 -13.24 30.70 9.58
CA LYS A 200 -13.73 29.73 10.57
C LYS A 200 -13.83 28.35 9.95
N LYS A 201 -13.00 27.41 10.43
CA LYS A 201 -13.13 25.97 10.21
C LYS A 201 -14.60 25.58 10.43
N CYS A 202 -15.30 25.27 9.37
CA CYS A 202 -16.63 24.70 9.45
C CYS A 202 -16.54 23.35 10.20
N ILE A 203 -17.46 23.13 11.14
CA ILE A 203 -17.49 21.98 12.05
C ILE A 203 -18.71 21.07 11.82
N CYS A 204 -19.51 21.32 10.77
CA CYS A 204 -20.60 20.40 10.44
C CYS A 204 -20.02 19.06 9.97
N GLU A 205 -20.81 18.01 10.02
CA GLU A 205 -20.45 16.66 9.56
C GLU A 205 -19.93 16.68 8.12
N ALA A 206 -20.60 17.46 7.26
CA ALA A 206 -20.16 17.74 5.90
C ALA A 206 -18.84 18.52 5.79
N CYS A 207 -18.19 18.95 6.87
CA CYS A 207 -16.89 19.65 6.94
C CYS A 207 -15.79 18.86 7.63
N ILE A 208 -16.13 17.71 8.23
CA ILE A 208 -15.15 16.81 8.82
C ILE A 208 -14.34 16.19 7.67
N GLY A 209 -13.01 16.14 7.82
CA GLY A 209 -12.10 15.65 6.77
C GLY A 209 -11.81 16.60 5.60
N ILE A 210 -12.54 17.73 5.45
CA ILE A 210 -12.41 18.64 4.29
C ILE A 210 -11.42 19.79 4.50
N GLN A 211 -10.64 19.78 5.60
CA GLN A 211 -9.40 20.57 5.58
C GLN A 211 -8.57 20.08 4.40
N GLU A 212 -8.37 20.94 3.39
CA GLU A 212 -7.90 20.54 2.04
C GLU A 212 -6.66 19.65 2.07
N ASN A 213 -5.84 19.76 3.12
CA ASN A 213 -4.57 19.08 3.28
C ASN A 213 -4.57 17.87 4.24
N ASN A 214 -5.68 17.52 4.89
CA ASN A 214 -5.71 16.33 5.76
C ASN A 214 -6.21 15.11 4.97
N PRO A 215 -5.47 13.99 5.00
CA PRO A 215 -5.95 12.73 4.44
C PRO A 215 -7.08 12.15 5.30
N TRP A 216 -8.05 11.52 4.64
CA TRP A 216 -9.14 10.80 5.30
C TRP A 216 -8.62 9.51 5.92
N SER A 217 -8.90 9.26 7.21
CA SER A 217 -8.68 7.92 7.72
C SER A 217 -9.80 6.99 7.26
N ILE A 218 -9.48 5.73 7.00
CA ILE A 218 -10.49 4.74 6.62
C ILE A 218 -11.55 4.57 7.71
N GLN A 219 -11.17 4.71 8.99
CA GLN A 219 -12.13 4.68 10.10
C GLN A 219 -13.14 5.83 10.02
N ASP A 220 -12.69 7.04 9.67
CA ASP A 220 -13.60 8.18 9.48
C ASP A 220 -14.53 7.94 8.27
N ALA A 221 -13.99 7.43 7.17
CA ALA A 221 -14.78 7.11 5.98
C ALA A 221 -15.84 6.04 6.26
N THR A 222 -15.45 4.92 6.90
CA THR A 222 -16.38 3.87 7.32
C THR A 222 -17.42 4.37 8.33
N GLY A 223 -17.02 5.24 9.26
CA GLY A 223 -17.93 5.84 10.23
C GLY A 223 -19.00 6.70 9.57
N TYR A 224 -18.60 7.62 8.69
CA TYR A 224 -19.56 8.57 8.12
C TYR A 224 -20.35 8.03 6.93
N GLU A 225 -19.74 7.19 6.09
CA GLU A 225 -20.42 6.65 4.90
C GLU A 225 -21.18 5.36 5.19
N LEU A 226 -20.57 4.44 5.95
CA LEU A 226 -21.19 3.14 6.23
C LEU A 226 -21.93 3.11 7.57
N HIS A 227 -21.86 4.19 8.36
CA HIS A 227 -22.43 4.28 9.70
C HIS A 227 -21.99 3.12 10.61
N LYS A 228 -20.71 2.72 10.52
CA LYS A 228 -20.13 1.59 11.27
C LYS A 228 -18.82 1.99 11.96
N TRP A 229 -18.56 1.40 13.13
CA TRP A 229 -17.29 1.52 13.83
C TRP A 229 -16.31 0.43 13.38
N LEU A 230 -15.35 0.82 12.53
CA LEU A 230 -14.17 0.02 12.24
C LEU A 230 -13.20 0.11 13.42
N ASP A 231 -13.05 -0.97 14.17
CA ASP A 231 -12.19 -1.01 15.36
C ASP A 231 -10.71 -0.92 14.98
N LYS A 232 -10.04 0.20 15.28
CA LYS A 232 -8.61 0.38 14.99
C LYS A 232 -7.73 0.18 16.21
N ARG A 233 -8.20 -0.45 17.29
CA ARG A 233 -7.37 -0.68 18.51
C ARG A 233 -6.11 -1.50 18.23
N HIS A 234 -6.12 -2.33 17.18
CA HIS A 234 -5.06 -3.28 16.85
C HIS A 234 -4.02 -2.82 15.80
N THR A 235 -4.07 -1.58 15.27
CA THR A 235 -3.08 -1.06 14.27
C THR A 235 -1.61 -1.03 14.73
N ARG A 236 -1.33 -1.29 16.01
CA ARG A 236 0.05 -1.37 16.53
C ARG A 236 0.38 -2.74 17.09
N SER A 237 -0.45 -3.74 16.77
CA SER A 237 -0.21 -5.12 17.14
C SER A 237 1.05 -5.63 16.44
N PRO A 238 1.74 -6.63 17.02
CA PRO A 238 2.94 -7.19 16.42
C PRO A 238 2.56 -8.19 15.32
N PHE A 239 2.22 -7.70 14.13
CA PHE A 239 1.80 -8.54 12.99
C PHE A 239 2.86 -9.55 12.53
N ASP A 240 4.12 -9.39 12.95
CA ASP A 240 5.22 -10.30 12.62
C ASP A 240 5.25 -11.59 13.48
N ILE A 241 4.39 -11.73 14.49
CA ILE A 241 4.31 -12.95 15.32
C ILE A 241 3.69 -14.15 14.59
N GLY A 242 3.12 -13.91 13.42
CA GLY A 242 2.26 -14.85 12.70
C GLY A 242 0.83 -14.82 13.26
N LEU A 243 -0.15 -14.63 12.41
CA LEU A 243 -1.57 -14.66 12.70
C LEU A 243 -2.17 -16.05 12.51
N ASP A 244 -1.66 -16.85 11.57
CA ASP A 244 -2.17 -18.20 11.30
C ASP A 244 -2.02 -19.10 12.55
N PRO A 245 -3.13 -19.65 13.09
CA PRO A 245 -3.09 -20.59 14.21
C PRO A 245 -2.30 -21.87 13.93
N LYS A 246 -2.07 -22.24 12.66
CA LYS A 246 -1.32 -23.45 12.26
C LYS A 246 0.19 -23.28 12.35
N LEU A 247 0.70 -22.05 12.49
CA LEU A 247 2.14 -21.80 12.55
C LEU A 247 2.76 -22.29 13.86
N ILE A 248 2.07 -22.04 14.98
CA ILE A 248 2.58 -22.26 16.34
C ILE A 248 1.45 -22.84 17.19
N LYS A 249 1.77 -23.76 18.10
CA LYS A 249 0.80 -24.21 19.11
C LYS A 249 0.58 -23.10 20.14
N LEU A 250 -0.64 -22.59 20.22
CA LEU A 250 -1.00 -21.45 21.07
C LEU A 250 -1.82 -21.91 22.28
N ASN A 251 -1.71 -21.19 23.38
CA ASN A 251 -2.70 -21.28 24.46
C ASN A 251 -3.99 -20.49 24.09
N SER A 252 -5.06 -20.67 24.87
CA SER A 252 -6.36 -20.06 24.56
C SER A 252 -6.33 -18.53 24.51
N SER A 253 -5.53 -17.88 25.38
CA SER A 253 -5.40 -16.42 25.42
C SER A 253 -4.66 -15.88 24.19
N GLU A 254 -3.58 -16.56 23.79
CA GLU A 254 -2.84 -16.22 22.58
C GLU A 254 -3.66 -16.43 21.32
N LEU A 255 -4.43 -17.52 21.25
CA LEU A 255 -5.33 -17.81 20.14
C LEU A 255 -6.39 -16.70 20.01
N GLN A 256 -7.04 -16.34 21.12
CA GLN A 256 -8.04 -15.26 21.14
C GLN A 256 -7.42 -13.92 20.70
N TYR A 257 -6.21 -13.61 21.17
CA TYR A 257 -5.51 -12.40 20.74
C TYR A 257 -5.19 -12.40 19.25
N ARG A 258 -4.73 -13.53 18.68
CA ARG A 258 -4.49 -13.66 17.24
C ARG A 258 -5.77 -13.55 16.43
N GLN A 259 -6.87 -14.12 16.90
CA GLN A 259 -8.19 -13.97 16.26
C GLN A 259 -8.60 -12.50 16.20
N LEU A 260 -8.45 -11.74 17.29
CA LEU A 260 -8.74 -10.30 17.30
C LEU A 260 -7.89 -9.51 16.28
N ILE A 261 -6.59 -9.80 16.19
CA ILE A 261 -5.71 -9.14 15.22
C ILE A 261 -6.04 -9.56 13.78
N THR A 262 -6.38 -10.82 13.58
CA THR A 262 -6.79 -11.36 12.28
C THR A 262 -8.08 -10.69 11.80
N SER A 263 -9.09 -10.61 12.65
CA SER A 263 -10.34 -9.91 12.34
C SER A 263 -10.10 -8.44 12.04
N TYR A 264 -9.22 -7.76 12.80
CA TYR A 264 -8.80 -6.40 12.47
C TYR A 264 -8.21 -6.30 11.05
N ALA A 265 -7.24 -7.17 10.72
CA ALA A 265 -6.54 -7.12 9.44
C ALA A 265 -7.48 -7.40 8.26
N ALA A 266 -8.42 -8.34 8.43
CA ALA A 266 -9.42 -8.66 7.41
C ALA A 266 -10.47 -7.54 7.26
N ASN A 267 -10.98 -7.00 8.37
CA ASN A 267 -11.96 -5.92 8.36
C ASN A 267 -11.42 -4.63 7.74
N ASP A 268 -10.12 -4.37 7.84
CA ASP A 268 -9.50 -3.21 7.18
C ASP A 268 -9.59 -3.28 5.65
N CYS A 269 -9.37 -4.46 5.09
CA CYS A 269 -9.60 -4.68 3.66
C CYS A 269 -11.09 -4.63 3.32
N ASP A 270 -11.93 -5.35 4.06
CA ASP A 270 -13.35 -5.43 3.76
C ASP A 270 -14.06 -4.08 3.90
N ALA A 271 -13.60 -3.20 4.80
CA ALA A 271 -14.11 -1.85 4.90
C ALA A 271 -13.88 -1.04 3.62
N MET A 272 -12.72 -1.20 2.96
CA MET A 272 -12.48 -0.58 1.65
C MET A 272 -13.41 -1.15 0.58
N TYR A 273 -13.66 -2.45 0.61
CA TYR A 273 -14.58 -3.10 -0.31
C TYR A 273 -16.01 -2.59 -0.14
N GLN A 274 -16.52 -2.50 1.09
CA GLN A 274 -17.85 -1.95 1.37
C GLN A 274 -17.95 -0.47 0.95
N LEU A 275 -16.88 0.32 1.12
CA LEU A 275 -16.83 1.71 0.62
C LEU A 275 -16.88 1.75 -0.91
N LEU A 276 -16.17 0.87 -1.62
CA LEU A 276 -16.24 0.77 -3.08
C LEU A 276 -17.66 0.46 -3.57
N ILE A 277 -18.37 -0.41 -2.86
CA ILE A 277 -19.78 -0.71 -3.15
C ILE A 277 -20.65 0.52 -2.93
N SER A 278 -20.55 1.20 -1.77
CA SER A 278 -21.45 2.34 -1.50
C SER A 278 -21.20 3.52 -2.45
N MET A 279 -19.95 3.71 -2.89
CA MET A 279 -19.59 4.68 -3.93
C MET A 279 -19.97 4.25 -5.35
N ASN A 280 -20.59 3.07 -5.54
CA ASN A 280 -20.97 2.48 -6.84
C ASN A 280 -19.80 2.30 -7.83
N MET A 281 -18.55 2.24 -7.34
CA MET A 281 -17.37 2.17 -8.22
C MET A 281 -17.24 0.82 -8.93
N ILE A 282 -17.75 -0.27 -8.33
CA ILE A 282 -17.72 -1.61 -8.93
C ILE A 282 -18.67 -1.72 -10.14
N ASN A 283 -19.86 -1.12 -10.06
CA ASN A 283 -20.88 -1.18 -11.12
C ASN A 283 -20.56 -0.28 -12.32
N GLN A 284 -19.88 0.85 -12.08
CA GLN A 284 -19.41 1.71 -13.16
C GLN A 284 -18.31 1.04 -13.99
N GLN A 285 -17.50 0.18 -13.36
CA GLN A 285 -16.39 -0.49 -14.03
C GLN A 285 -16.78 -1.75 -14.80
N SER A 286 -17.78 -2.51 -14.36
CA SER A 286 -18.33 -3.60 -15.20
C SER A 286 -18.88 -3.05 -16.52
N SER A 287 -19.47 -1.85 -16.49
CA SER A 287 -19.95 -1.13 -17.67
C SER A 287 -18.80 -0.63 -18.56
N GLN A 288 -17.71 -0.10 -17.98
CA GLN A 288 -16.54 0.37 -18.74
C GLN A 288 -15.67 -0.76 -19.31
N SER A 289 -15.54 -1.88 -18.58
CA SER A 289 -14.74 -3.03 -19.02
C SER A 289 -15.34 -3.70 -20.25
N LEU A 290 -16.68 -3.81 -20.30
CA LEU A 290 -17.41 -4.24 -21.49
C LEU A 290 -17.12 -3.32 -22.68
N THR A 291 -17.13 -2.00 -22.49
CA THR A 291 -16.82 -1.07 -23.60
C THR A 291 -15.36 -1.13 -24.07
N ILE A 292 -14.40 -1.48 -23.20
CA ILE A 292 -12.99 -1.62 -23.60
C ILE A 292 -12.77 -2.94 -24.35
N GLU A 293 -13.35 -4.05 -23.91
CA GLU A 293 -13.31 -5.32 -24.66
C GLU A 293 -14.05 -5.21 -26.00
N GLU A 294 -15.21 -4.54 -26.04
CA GLU A 294 -15.92 -4.23 -27.29
C GLU A 294 -15.08 -3.34 -28.20
N LYS A 295 -14.38 -2.35 -27.66
CA LYS A 295 -13.52 -1.47 -28.46
C LYS A 295 -12.27 -2.18 -28.98
N ILE A 296 -11.66 -3.05 -28.17
CA ILE A 296 -10.54 -3.89 -28.60
C ILE A 296 -11.00 -4.89 -29.67
N ASN A 297 -12.18 -5.51 -29.51
CA ASN A 297 -12.73 -6.43 -30.50
C ASN A 297 -13.10 -5.69 -31.80
N ASN A 298 -13.71 -4.51 -31.72
CA ASN A 298 -14.02 -3.68 -32.89
C ASN A 298 -12.76 -3.19 -33.60
N ASP A 299 -11.72 -2.79 -32.86
CA ASP A 299 -10.43 -2.39 -33.44
C ASP A 299 -9.71 -3.61 -34.08
N LEU A 300 -9.84 -4.81 -33.50
CA LEU A 300 -9.32 -6.04 -34.10
C LEU A 300 -10.08 -6.45 -35.36
N GLU A 301 -11.41 -6.29 -35.37
CA GLU A 301 -12.27 -6.56 -36.52
C GLU A 301 -12.01 -5.56 -37.67
N LEU A 302 -11.77 -4.28 -37.34
CA LEU A 302 -11.32 -3.26 -38.30
C LEU A 302 -9.95 -3.61 -38.91
N MET A 303 -8.99 -4.09 -38.11
CA MET A 303 -7.69 -4.52 -38.63
C MET A 303 -7.77 -5.79 -39.49
N LEU A 304 -8.68 -6.72 -39.17
CA LEU A 304 -8.93 -7.92 -39.98
C LEU A 304 -9.73 -7.63 -41.26
N HIS A 305 -10.46 -6.50 -41.31
CA HIS A 305 -11.12 -6.03 -42.53
C HIS A 305 -10.13 -5.31 -43.47
N ASP A 306 -9.18 -4.52 -42.94
CA ASP A 306 -8.11 -3.91 -43.75
C ASP A 306 -7.18 -4.97 -44.38
N ASP A 307 -6.88 -6.07 -43.67
CA ASP A 307 -6.08 -7.17 -44.22
C ASP A 307 -6.86 -8.01 -45.27
N ASN A 308 -8.20 -8.08 -45.17
CA ASN A 308 -9.05 -8.78 -46.14
C ASN A 308 -9.26 -8.00 -47.44
N GLU A 309 -9.30 -6.66 -47.42
CA GLU A 309 -9.35 -5.86 -48.66
C GLU A 309 -8.04 -6.00 -49.46
N HIS A 310 -6.90 -6.11 -48.77
CA HIS A 310 -5.62 -6.31 -49.43
C HIS A 310 -5.39 -7.76 -49.91
N GLU A 311 -5.94 -8.76 -49.19
CA GLU A 311 -5.99 -10.14 -49.70
C GLU A 311 -7.01 -10.32 -50.83
N GLN A 312 -8.15 -9.60 -50.85
CA GLN A 312 -9.11 -9.63 -51.96
C GLN A 312 -8.55 -8.98 -53.24
N GLU A 313 -7.80 -7.87 -53.15
CA GLU A 313 -7.09 -7.30 -54.31
C GLU A 313 -6.02 -8.26 -54.85
N LEU A 314 -5.28 -8.96 -53.96
CA LEU A 314 -4.31 -9.99 -54.39
C LEU A 314 -4.97 -11.25 -54.96
N PHE A 315 -6.17 -11.61 -54.49
CA PHE A 315 -6.92 -12.77 -54.97
C PHE A 315 -7.62 -12.49 -56.30
N GLU A 316 -8.09 -11.27 -56.56
CA GLU A 316 -8.62 -10.86 -57.87
C GLU A 316 -7.51 -10.77 -58.93
N GLU A 317 -6.29 -10.38 -58.54
CA GLU A 317 -5.11 -10.39 -59.43
C GLU A 317 -4.59 -11.81 -59.72
N GLN A 318 -4.78 -12.77 -58.80
CA GLN A 318 -4.43 -14.18 -59.00
C GLN A 318 -5.54 -15.02 -59.67
N GLN A 319 -6.82 -14.67 -59.52
CA GLN A 319 -7.93 -15.33 -60.22
C GLN A 319 -8.00 -15.00 -61.72
N ALA A 320 -7.32 -13.95 -62.18
CA ALA A 320 -7.09 -13.71 -63.61
C ALA A 320 -6.12 -14.72 -64.28
N THR A 321 -5.45 -15.60 -63.51
CA THR A 321 -4.41 -16.49 -64.05
C THR A 321 -4.67 -18.00 -63.83
N ILE A 322 -5.72 -18.42 -63.10
CA ILE A 322 -5.93 -19.85 -62.82
C ILE A 322 -7.39 -20.27 -63.05
N THR A 323 -7.80 -20.34 -64.32
CA THR A 323 -8.87 -21.23 -64.76
C THR A 323 -8.27 -22.57 -65.19
N SER A 324 -8.11 -23.51 -64.26
CA SER A 324 -8.26 -24.94 -64.53
C SER A 324 -8.12 -25.78 -63.26
N SER A 325 -9.03 -26.77 -63.14
CA SER A 325 -8.92 -28.04 -62.39
C SER A 325 -9.42 -28.14 -60.92
N THR A 326 -10.69 -28.57 -60.82
CA THR A 326 -11.20 -29.79 -60.15
C THR A 326 -10.95 -30.09 -58.65
N THR A 327 -12.08 -30.10 -57.91
CA THR A 327 -12.57 -31.10 -56.91
C THR A 327 -11.59 -31.77 -55.94
N THR A 328 -11.82 -31.64 -54.62
CA THR A 328 -12.35 -32.73 -53.75
C THR A 328 -12.60 -32.33 -52.27
N LYS A 329 -13.81 -32.67 -51.80
CA LYS A 329 -14.28 -33.17 -50.49
C LYS A 329 -13.49 -32.91 -49.18
N ALA A 330 -14.22 -32.33 -48.22
CA ALA A 330 -13.94 -32.32 -46.79
C ALA A 330 -14.35 -33.64 -46.07
N PRO A 331 -13.82 -33.89 -44.87
CA PRO A 331 -14.54 -34.67 -43.87
C PRO A 331 -14.73 -33.93 -42.53
N ASN A 332 -15.95 -34.08 -42.01
CA ASN A 332 -16.42 -33.78 -40.66
C ASN A 332 -15.73 -34.67 -39.62
N TYR A 333 -15.41 -34.11 -38.44
CA TYR A 333 -15.18 -34.89 -37.22
C TYR A 333 -16.08 -34.37 -36.08
N GLU A 334 -17.00 -35.26 -35.66
CA GLU A 334 -17.83 -35.16 -34.46
C GLU A 334 -17.02 -35.55 -33.21
N LEU A 335 -17.15 -34.77 -32.14
CA LEU A 335 -16.58 -35.05 -30.81
C LEU A 335 -17.71 -35.48 -29.85
N GLN A 336 -17.59 -36.69 -29.30
CA GLN A 336 -18.44 -37.20 -28.22
C GLN A 336 -17.95 -36.68 -26.85
N ILE A 337 -18.89 -36.13 -26.07
CA ILE A 337 -18.73 -35.76 -24.67
C ILE A 337 -19.21 -36.92 -23.79
N LEU A 338 -18.38 -37.40 -22.86
CA LEU A 338 -18.76 -38.34 -21.80
C LEU A 338 -18.74 -37.62 -20.46
N SER A 339 -19.91 -37.54 -19.84
CA SER A 339 -20.17 -37.12 -18.46
C SER A 339 -20.00 -38.30 -17.49
N PHE A 340 -19.44 -38.05 -16.31
CA PHE A 340 -19.50 -38.97 -15.16
C PHE A 340 -20.01 -38.25 -13.91
N ASN A 341 -20.99 -38.89 -13.26
CA ASN A 341 -21.64 -38.51 -12.01
C ASN A 341 -20.98 -39.17 -10.78
N ASN A 342 -21.05 -38.43 -9.65
CA ASN A 342 -21.29 -38.82 -8.25
C ASN A 342 -20.59 -40.04 -7.62
N SER A 343 -20.02 -39.82 -6.42
CA SER A 343 -20.32 -40.64 -5.22
C SER A 343 -19.93 -39.90 -3.92
N GLU A 344 -20.90 -39.73 -3.00
CA GLU A 344 -20.66 -39.66 -1.54
C GLU A 344 -20.27 -41.06 -1.02
N PRO A 345 -19.76 -41.23 0.23
CA PRO A 345 -20.69 -41.51 1.35
C PRO A 345 -20.24 -41.14 2.80
N VAL A 346 -21.25 -40.87 3.64
CA VAL A 346 -21.61 -41.47 4.96
C VAL A 346 -20.70 -41.36 6.21
N GLU A 347 -21.38 -40.84 7.25
CA GLU A 347 -21.31 -40.92 8.73
C GLU A 347 -20.40 -41.96 9.44
N SER A 348 -19.93 -41.59 10.64
CA SER A 348 -20.25 -42.33 11.88
C SER A 348 -19.81 -41.59 13.16
N SER A 349 -20.58 -41.86 14.20
CA SER A 349 -20.59 -41.32 15.56
C SER A 349 -19.50 -41.90 16.47
N THR A 350 -19.20 -41.23 17.59
CA THR A 350 -19.28 -41.82 18.96
C THR A 350 -18.92 -40.78 20.04
N HIS A 351 -19.86 -40.56 20.96
CA HIS A 351 -19.65 -40.19 22.38
C HIS A 351 -19.06 -41.41 23.12
N PRO A 352 -18.43 -41.31 24.34
CA PRO A 352 -19.12 -40.77 25.53
C PRO A 352 -18.26 -40.25 26.72
N ASP A 353 -19.00 -39.86 27.76
CA ASP A 353 -18.73 -39.88 29.21
C ASP A 353 -18.02 -38.75 29.99
N GLU A 354 -18.86 -38.17 30.86
CA GLU A 354 -18.71 -37.66 32.22
C GLU A 354 -17.39 -37.91 32.97
N TYR A 355 -16.92 -36.87 33.67
CA TYR A 355 -16.39 -36.99 35.03
C TYR A 355 -16.62 -35.70 35.83
N MET A 356 -17.18 -35.85 37.02
CA MET A 356 -17.24 -34.85 38.08
C MET A 356 -15.92 -34.78 38.86
N SER A 357 -15.52 -33.58 39.33
CA SER A 357 -15.06 -33.37 40.71
C SER A 357 -14.75 -31.90 41.01
N ASP A 358 -15.11 -31.51 42.23
CA ASP A 358 -14.92 -30.25 42.93
C ASP A 358 -13.47 -29.71 42.97
N ASN A 359 -13.31 -28.38 43.07
CA ASN A 359 -12.82 -27.79 44.32
C ASN A 359 -12.77 -26.26 44.35
N ASN A 360 -13.22 -25.78 45.52
CA ASN A 360 -13.07 -24.48 46.16
C ASN A 360 -11.75 -23.74 45.89
N ASN A 361 -11.82 -22.42 45.69
CA ASN A 361 -10.93 -21.50 46.40
C ASN A 361 -11.52 -20.07 46.50
N GLU A 362 -11.50 -19.61 47.74
CA GLU A 362 -11.99 -18.37 48.31
C GLU A 362 -11.03 -17.19 48.01
N PRO A 363 -11.52 -15.95 47.83
CA PRO A 363 -10.68 -14.80 47.47
C PRO A 363 -10.08 -14.09 48.69
N GLN A 364 -8.75 -13.93 48.71
CA GLN A 364 -8.06 -13.13 49.73
C GLN A 364 -8.18 -11.62 49.49
N LEU A 365 -8.64 -10.91 50.52
CA LEU A 365 -8.63 -9.46 50.68
C LEU A 365 -7.19 -8.90 50.64
N ILE A 366 -6.93 -7.94 49.75
CA ILE A 366 -5.74 -7.10 49.80
C ILE A 366 -6.11 -5.78 50.51
N GLN A 367 -5.45 -5.54 51.64
CA GLN A 367 -5.53 -4.31 52.43
C GLN A 367 -4.81 -3.15 51.72
N THR A 368 -5.49 -2.02 51.58
CA THR A 368 -4.93 -0.73 51.16
C THR A 368 -4.23 -0.02 52.33
N PRO A 369 -3.01 0.53 52.15
CA PRO A 369 -2.43 1.46 53.11
C PRO A 369 -2.95 2.91 52.91
N PRO A 370 -2.84 3.76 53.95
CA PRO A 370 -3.57 5.03 54.06
C PRO A 370 -2.92 6.18 53.29
N VAL A 371 -3.79 7.14 52.96
CA VAL A 371 -3.55 8.41 52.27
C VAL A 371 -2.88 9.41 53.20
N GLU A 372 -1.71 9.94 52.83
CA GLU A 372 -1.12 11.14 53.42
C GLU A 372 -1.57 12.41 52.67
N PRO A 373 -1.92 13.50 53.37
CA PRO A 373 -2.33 14.76 52.75
C PRO A 373 -1.11 15.62 52.41
N ASN A 374 -0.84 15.80 51.12
CA ASN A 374 0.18 16.76 50.67
C ASN A 374 -0.39 18.20 50.63
N LEU A 375 0.27 19.03 51.44
CA LEU A 375 0.09 20.46 51.58
C LEU A 375 0.34 21.24 50.27
N ILE A 376 -0.44 22.30 50.16
CA ILE A 376 -0.49 23.28 49.09
C ILE A 376 0.84 24.03 48.96
N ASN A 377 1.30 24.13 47.72
CA ASN A 377 2.44 24.94 47.29
C ASN A 377 1.93 26.33 46.85
N THR A 378 2.47 27.38 47.43
CA THR A 378 2.48 28.73 46.83
C THR A 378 3.85 29.32 47.07
N GLU A 379 4.68 29.41 46.02
CA GLU A 379 5.43 30.63 45.73
C GLU A 379 6.16 30.54 44.38
N SER A 380 5.78 31.48 43.53
CA SER A 380 6.33 31.81 42.23
C SER A 380 7.70 32.47 42.37
N GLN A 381 8.76 31.84 41.84
CA GLN A 381 10.01 32.53 41.51
C GLN A 381 10.44 32.18 40.08
N GLN A 382 10.43 33.19 39.21
CA GLN A 382 11.02 33.18 37.88
C GLN A 382 12.54 32.98 38.00
N ARG A 383 12.99 31.73 38.07
CA ARG A 383 14.40 31.39 37.85
C ARG A 383 14.63 31.30 36.34
N THR A 384 15.35 32.26 35.78
CA THR A 384 16.06 32.10 34.50
C THR A 384 16.90 30.83 34.59
N ARG A 385 16.42 29.74 33.98
CA ARG A 385 17.12 28.45 33.97
C ARG A 385 18.48 28.65 33.34
N GLN A 386 19.52 28.61 34.17
CA GLN A 386 20.87 28.47 33.68
C GLN A 386 20.94 27.14 32.91
N LEU A 387 21.27 27.23 31.62
CA LEU A 387 21.48 26.04 30.79
C LEU A 387 22.50 25.13 31.47
N THR A 388 22.15 23.86 31.57
CA THR A 388 23.05 22.82 32.09
C THR A 388 24.32 22.75 31.25
N LYS A 389 25.42 22.26 31.84
CA LYS A 389 26.70 22.08 31.15
C LYS A 389 26.53 21.24 29.88
N GLU A 390 25.62 20.27 29.92
CA GLU A 390 25.31 19.37 28.81
C GLU A 390 24.55 20.07 27.67
N GLU A 391 23.57 20.92 27.99
CA GLU A 391 22.87 21.74 26.99
C GLU A 391 23.81 22.75 26.31
N LYS A 392 24.69 23.40 27.09
CA LYS A 392 25.74 24.27 26.55
C LYS A 392 26.66 23.50 25.59
N HIS A 393 27.03 22.27 25.95
CA HIS A 393 27.85 21.41 25.10
C HIS A 393 27.13 20.99 23.81
N LYS A 394 25.84 20.64 23.87
CA LYS A 394 25.02 20.32 22.68
C LYS A 394 24.89 21.52 21.74
N ILE A 395 24.68 22.72 22.27
CA ILE A 395 24.63 23.97 21.49
C ILE A 395 25.99 24.23 20.82
N HIS A 396 27.09 24.07 21.57
CA HIS A 396 28.45 24.23 21.04
C HIS A 396 28.75 23.25 19.90
N ASN A 397 28.45 21.96 20.08
CA ASN A 397 28.67 20.94 19.05
C ASN A 397 27.83 21.20 17.79
N ARG A 398 26.59 21.67 17.96
CA ARG A 398 25.74 22.08 16.83
C ARG A 398 26.32 23.29 16.09
N ALA A 399 26.83 24.29 16.82
CA ALA A 399 27.47 25.46 16.24
C ALA A 399 28.78 25.09 15.50
N CYS A 400 29.61 24.23 16.08
CA CYS A 400 30.82 23.70 15.45
C CYS A 400 30.50 22.89 14.18
N THR A 401 29.46 22.05 14.21
CA THR A 401 28.98 21.31 13.04
C THR A 401 28.49 22.24 11.94
N LEU A 402 27.74 23.30 12.28
CA LEU A 402 27.28 24.30 11.31
C LEU A 402 28.44 25.11 10.72
N LYS A 403 29.46 25.45 11.53
CA LYS A 403 30.65 26.17 11.09
C LYS A 403 31.55 25.30 10.21
N GLN A 404 31.71 24.02 10.54
CA GLN A 404 32.33 23.02 9.67
C GLN A 404 31.55 22.88 8.37
N ARG A 405 30.22 22.70 8.41
CA ARG A 405 29.39 22.63 7.20
C ARG A 405 29.54 23.89 6.34
N LYS A 406 29.52 25.10 6.92
CA LYS A 406 29.76 26.34 6.18
C LYS A 406 31.13 26.38 5.49
N ARG A 407 32.19 25.87 6.13
CA ARG A 407 33.53 25.74 5.51
C ARG A 407 33.60 24.64 4.45
N TYR A 408 32.90 23.53 4.66
CA TYR A 408 32.88 22.38 3.74
C TYR A 408 32.03 22.62 2.48
N TYR A 409 31.08 23.56 2.50
CA TYR A 409 30.11 23.79 1.43
C TYR A 409 30.27 25.15 0.71
N GLN A 410 31.44 25.79 0.75
CA GLN A 410 31.67 27.05 0.00
C GLN A 410 31.57 26.87 -1.52
N HIS A 411 31.76 25.66 -2.04
CA HIS A 411 31.69 25.34 -3.47
C HIS A 411 30.64 24.25 -3.73
N GLU A 412 29.39 24.52 -3.30
CA GLU A 412 28.23 23.66 -3.56
C GLU A 412 27.30 24.29 -4.59
N ILE A 413 26.79 23.47 -5.52
CA ILE A 413 25.67 23.84 -6.40
C ILE A 413 24.39 23.31 -5.75
N LYS A 414 23.38 24.19 -5.64
CA LYS A 414 22.06 23.86 -5.10
C LYS A 414 21.03 23.83 -6.21
N CYS A 415 20.40 22.69 -6.37
CA CYS A 415 19.31 22.51 -7.32
C CYS A 415 18.03 22.28 -6.53
N ARG A 416 17.02 23.13 -6.74
CA ARG A 416 15.70 22.98 -6.12
C ARG A 416 14.75 22.29 -7.10
N ASN A 417 13.63 21.81 -6.58
CA ASN A 417 12.56 21.18 -7.37
C ASN A 417 13.04 20.01 -8.22
N ILE A 418 13.94 19.20 -7.64
CA ILE A 418 14.42 17.99 -8.29
C ILE A 418 13.32 16.94 -8.30
N ASP A 419 13.10 16.32 -9.46
CA ASP A 419 12.10 15.27 -9.61
C ASP A 419 12.37 14.11 -8.64
N LYS A 420 11.32 13.65 -7.94
CA LYS A 420 11.43 12.59 -6.92
C LYS A 420 11.98 11.28 -7.47
N ARG A 421 11.83 11.04 -8.78
CA ARG A 421 12.27 9.81 -9.46
C ARG A 421 13.78 9.70 -9.66
N PHE A 422 14.55 10.79 -9.50
CA PHE A 422 16.01 10.70 -9.55
C PHE A 422 16.60 10.07 -8.28
N THR A 423 17.19 8.89 -8.41
CA THR A 423 17.97 8.25 -7.34
C THR A 423 19.38 8.86 -7.24
N ILE A 424 20.07 8.69 -6.10
CA ILE A 424 21.49 9.12 -5.96
C ILE A 424 22.35 8.51 -7.07
N ARG A 425 22.09 7.25 -7.44
CA ARG A 425 22.83 6.56 -8.50
C ARG A 425 22.62 7.24 -9.85
N ASN A 426 21.36 7.47 -10.25
CA ASN A 426 21.06 8.15 -11.53
C ASN A 426 21.72 9.52 -11.61
N ILE A 427 21.69 10.30 -10.51
CA ILE A 427 22.33 11.61 -10.46
C ILE A 427 23.83 11.51 -10.67
N LYS A 428 24.51 10.58 -9.98
CA LYS A 428 25.95 10.36 -10.16
C LYS A 428 26.29 10.03 -11.61
N ASP A 429 25.48 9.19 -12.26
CA ASP A 429 25.72 8.75 -13.63
C ASP A 429 25.51 9.91 -14.62
N ILE A 430 24.44 10.70 -14.45
CA ILE A 430 24.21 11.91 -15.24
C ILE A 430 25.37 12.91 -15.05
N LEU A 431 25.78 13.19 -13.81
CA LEU A 431 26.90 14.13 -13.58
C LEU A 431 28.19 13.64 -14.26
N ARG A 432 28.48 12.34 -14.23
CA ARG A 432 29.64 11.76 -14.94
C ARG A 432 29.50 11.89 -16.46
N GLN A 433 28.31 11.62 -17.01
CA GLN A 433 28.03 11.76 -18.44
C GLN A 433 28.27 13.20 -18.93
N HIS A 434 27.91 14.19 -18.10
CA HIS A 434 28.16 15.61 -18.37
C HIS A 434 29.57 16.09 -17.97
N ARG A 435 30.47 15.18 -17.59
CA ARG A 435 31.85 15.48 -17.14
C ARG A 435 31.93 16.46 -15.97
N ILE A 436 30.92 16.46 -15.10
CA ILE A 436 30.86 17.30 -13.90
C ILE A 436 31.56 16.57 -12.76
N SER A 437 32.71 17.11 -12.34
CA SER A 437 33.50 16.51 -11.27
C SER A 437 32.97 16.88 -9.89
N PHE A 438 32.52 15.88 -9.12
CA PHE A 438 31.96 16.06 -7.79
C PHE A 438 32.67 15.22 -6.73
N THR A 439 32.60 15.66 -5.47
CA THR A 439 33.12 14.93 -4.30
C THR A 439 32.02 14.33 -3.44
N ALA A 440 30.88 15.01 -3.33
CA ALA A 440 29.76 14.55 -2.51
C ALA A 440 28.43 15.02 -3.11
N ILE A 441 27.37 14.25 -2.86
CA ILE A 441 26.00 14.55 -3.28
C ILE A 441 25.08 14.24 -2.12
N ASN A 442 24.18 15.17 -1.80
CA ASN A 442 23.19 15.00 -0.73
C ASN A 442 21.82 15.54 -1.14
N PHE A 443 20.77 14.92 -0.58
CA PHE A 443 19.41 15.41 -0.69
C PHE A 443 18.93 16.02 0.63
N SER A 444 18.02 16.97 0.52
CA SER A 444 17.17 17.40 1.61
C SER A 444 15.77 17.69 1.08
N THR A 445 14.75 17.13 1.72
CA THR A 445 13.36 17.44 1.40
C THR A 445 12.82 18.41 2.44
N SER A 446 12.21 19.50 1.98
CA SER A 446 11.52 20.45 2.85
C SER A 446 10.32 19.77 3.50
N SER A 447 10.21 19.80 4.84
CA SER A 447 9.05 19.25 5.54
C SER A 447 7.78 20.07 5.36
N THR A 448 7.91 21.32 4.88
CA THR A 448 6.80 22.27 4.74
C THR A 448 6.33 22.37 3.30
N THR A 449 7.25 22.44 2.33
CA THR A 449 6.92 22.58 0.91
C THR A 449 7.00 21.26 0.15
N HIS A 450 7.50 20.19 0.78
CA HIS A 450 7.85 18.92 0.13
C HIS A 450 8.85 19.03 -1.04
N GLU A 451 9.41 20.23 -1.28
CA GLU A 451 10.40 20.46 -2.31
C GLU A 451 11.69 19.71 -1.99
N ARG A 452 12.16 18.93 -2.98
CA ARG A 452 13.43 18.22 -2.89
C ARG A 452 14.56 19.11 -3.41
N THR A 453 15.54 19.34 -2.54
CA THR A 453 16.77 20.07 -2.88
C THR A 453 17.94 19.11 -2.97
N LEU A 454 18.67 19.17 -4.08
CA LEU A 454 19.93 18.48 -4.32
C LEU A 454 21.10 19.43 -4.06
N ARG A 455 22.09 18.94 -3.32
CA ARG A 455 23.35 19.65 -3.07
C ARG A 455 24.50 18.84 -3.65
N ILE A 456 25.24 19.45 -4.56
CA ILE A 456 26.37 18.82 -5.25
C ILE A 456 27.63 19.57 -4.85
N ARG A 457 28.59 18.87 -4.23
CA ARG A 457 29.89 19.43 -3.88
C ARG A 457 30.84 19.23 -5.05
N ILE A 458 31.29 20.33 -5.64
CA ILE A 458 32.16 20.31 -6.82
C ILE A 458 33.61 20.04 -6.41
N LYS A 459 34.31 19.19 -7.18
CA LYS A 459 35.73 18.87 -6.97
C LYS A 459 36.64 19.94 -7.57
N ASP A 460 36.29 20.43 -8.76
CA ASP A 460 37.04 21.44 -9.51
C ASP A 460 36.35 22.80 -9.37
N THR A 461 36.76 23.57 -8.36
CA THR A 461 36.12 24.85 -7.99
C THR A 461 36.29 25.92 -9.07
N SER A 462 37.29 25.80 -9.94
CA SER A 462 37.50 26.73 -11.06
C SER A 462 36.37 26.68 -12.11
N LYS A 463 35.61 25.58 -12.15
CA LYS A 463 34.50 25.35 -13.08
C LYS A 463 33.13 25.51 -12.43
N LEU A 464 33.05 26.09 -11.23
CA LEU A 464 31.81 26.16 -10.45
C LEU A 464 30.67 26.84 -11.23
N GLU A 465 30.93 28.00 -11.84
CA GLU A 465 29.94 28.74 -12.63
C GLU A 465 29.49 27.95 -13.87
N THR A 466 30.43 27.35 -14.60
CA THR A 466 30.14 26.51 -15.76
C THR A 466 29.26 25.32 -15.38
N TYR A 467 29.58 24.63 -14.29
CA TYR A 467 28.77 23.51 -13.80
C TYR A 467 27.40 23.97 -13.30
N GLU A 468 27.30 25.15 -12.69
CA GLU A 468 26.01 25.68 -12.23
C GLU A 468 25.07 25.93 -13.41
N VAL A 469 25.58 26.50 -14.51
CA VAL A 469 24.81 26.67 -15.74
C VAL A 469 24.39 25.33 -16.33
N GLN A 470 25.31 24.35 -16.43
CA GLN A 470 24.99 23.03 -16.96
C GLN A 470 23.95 22.27 -16.14
N ILE A 471 24.01 22.39 -14.81
CA ILE A 471 23.12 21.63 -13.92
C ILE A 471 21.70 22.21 -13.88
N LYS A 472 21.50 23.51 -14.17
CA LYS A 472 20.17 24.14 -14.14
C LYS A 472 19.11 23.43 -15.00
N THR A 473 19.52 22.86 -16.12
CA THR A 473 18.62 22.13 -17.04
C THR A 473 18.55 20.63 -16.73
N LEU A 474 19.38 20.14 -15.81
CA LEU A 474 19.40 18.74 -15.40
C LEU A 474 18.44 18.51 -14.23
N PHE A 475 18.07 17.25 -14.05
CA PHE A 475 17.24 16.76 -12.93
C PHE A 475 15.83 17.35 -12.82
N THR A 476 15.36 18.00 -13.88
CA THR A 476 13.96 18.42 -14.05
C THR A 476 13.08 17.24 -14.48
N SER A 477 11.77 17.37 -14.34
CA SER A 477 10.82 16.37 -14.85
C SER A 477 10.95 16.18 -16.37
N GLU A 478 11.19 17.26 -17.12
CA GLU A 478 11.44 17.20 -18.56
C GLU A 478 12.71 16.38 -18.88
N HIS A 479 13.80 16.66 -18.18
CA HIS A 479 15.04 15.90 -18.34
C HIS A 479 14.86 14.41 -18.01
N TYR A 480 14.06 14.09 -16.99
CA TYR A 480 13.73 12.70 -16.67
C TYR A 480 12.99 12.00 -17.81
N GLN A 481 12.00 12.65 -18.42
CA GLN A 481 11.25 12.10 -19.55
C GLN A 481 12.15 11.87 -20.77
N GLN A 482 13.07 12.79 -21.05
CA GLN A 482 14.06 12.64 -22.13
C GLN A 482 14.98 11.43 -21.92
N ILE A 483 15.43 11.19 -20.68
CA ILE A 483 16.24 10.01 -20.35
C ILE A 483 15.42 8.73 -20.54
N LYS A 484 14.18 8.71 -20.02
CA LYS A 484 13.29 7.54 -20.11
C LYS A 484 13.01 7.18 -21.58
N TYR A 485 12.73 8.18 -22.43
CA TYR A 485 12.50 7.98 -23.85
C TYR A 485 13.70 7.35 -24.58
N LYS A 486 14.93 7.80 -24.26
CA LYS A 486 16.16 7.24 -24.83
C LYS A 486 16.38 5.78 -24.42
N VAL A 487 16.10 5.43 -23.17
CA VAL A 487 16.25 4.05 -22.68
C VAL A 487 15.27 3.10 -23.38
N HIS A 488 14.01 3.50 -23.54
CA HIS A 488 13.02 2.68 -24.26
C HIS A 488 13.33 2.53 -25.75
N HIS A 489 13.84 3.58 -26.41
CA HIS A 489 14.24 3.49 -27.83
C HIS A 489 15.46 2.58 -28.05
N HIS A 490 16.45 2.61 -27.15
CA HIS A 490 17.59 1.71 -27.24
C HIS A 490 17.22 0.26 -26.93
N ALA A 491 16.34 0.02 -25.95
CA ALA A 491 15.84 -1.32 -25.64
C ALA A 491 15.01 -1.90 -26.81
N GLY A 492 14.17 -1.08 -27.45
CA GLY A 492 13.38 -1.49 -28.62
C GLY A 492 14.23 -1.86 -29.84
N ARG A 493 15.35 -1.16 -30.09
CA ARG A 493 16.28 -1.54 -31.16
C ARG A 493 17.01 -2.85 -30.89
N HIS A 494 17.44 -3.08 -29.64
CA HIS A 494 18.12 -4.33 -29.27
C HIS A 494 17.19 -5.55 -29.35
N CYS A 495 15.91 -5.40 -28.99
CA CYS A 495 14.92 -6.48 -29.17
C CYS A 495 14.60 -6.76 -30.65
N ARG A 496 14.54 -5.73 -31.51
CA ARG A 496 14.32 -5.91 -32.95
C ARG A 496 15.51 -6.59 -33.64
N GLU A 497 16.75 -6.24 -33.27
CA GLU A 497 17.95 -6.89 -33.80
C GLU A 497 18.05 -8.36 -33.35
N ASN A 498 17.78 -8.66 -32.08
CA ASN A 498 17.78 -10.04 -31.60
C ASN A 498 16.69 -10.91 -32.24
N ASN A 499 15.51 -10.35 -32.55
CA ASN A 499 14.46 -11.05 -33.28
C ASN A 499 14.82 -11.26 -34.76
N TYR A 500 15.53 -10.30 -35.39
CA TYR A 500 16.03 -10.46 -36.76
C TYR A 500 17.05 -11.61 -36.86
N TYR A 501 17.99 -11.71 -35.91
CA TYR A 501 18.96 -12.81 -35.89
C TYR A 501 18.33 -14.17 -35.54
N ARG A 502 17.33 -14.21 -34.63
CA ARG A 502 16.59 -15.45 -34.35
C ARG A 502 15.81 -15.96 -35.55
N ARG A 503 15.09 -15.09 -36.28
CA ARG A 503 14.35 -15.49 -37.49
C ARG A 503 15.26 -16.00 -38.61
N ARG A 504 16.49 -15.48 -38.71
CA ARG A 504 17.46 -15.93 -39.72
C ARG A 504 18.11 -17.27 -39.37
N ALA A 505 18.20 -17.61 -38.09
CA ALA A 505 18.70 -18.90 -37.62
C ALA A 505 17.65 -20.02 -37.78
N SER A 506 16.36 -19.72 -37.60
CA SER A 506 15.26 -20.70 -37.78
C SER A 506 14.95 -21.05 -39.23
N ASN A 507 15.34 -20.22 -40.21
CA ASN A 507 15.15 -20.51 -41.64
C ASN A 507 16.32 -21.30 -42.28
N LYS A 508 17.27 -21.81 -41.48
CA LYS A 508 18.43 -22.60 -41.95
C LYS A 508 18.45 -24.05 -41.45
N SER A 509 17.36 -24.48 -40.82
CA SER A 509 17.06 -25.84 -40.38
C SER A 509 15.74 -26.24 -40.98
#